data_AF-A0A9D6UP93-F1
#
_entry.id   AF-A0A9D6UP93-F1
#
_cell.length_a   1.000
_cell.length_b   1.000
_cell.length_c   1.000
_cell.angle_alpha   90.00
_cell.angle_beta   90.00
_cell.angle_gamma   90.00
#
_symmetry.space_group_name_H-M   'P 1'
#
loop_
_entity.id
_entity.type
_entity.pdbx_description
1 polymer ?
#
loop_
_entity_poly.entity_id
_entity_poly.type
_entity_poly.pdbx_seq_one_letter_code
_entity_poly.pdbx_strand_id
1 'polypeptide(L)'
;MKFPAFERKTDYVCLYDPDEYTFTQGTVFSSETGETKHRDYKNKVKEEVVMHSTSKHVRGPFKPYMVGALARFNNFSDKLMPEAKKAAQKLGLVAPNYNPYMISAAQIVESVHNIERMIYIFEELLRRGLKDETRERQTLAGWTTKLPEAEKCWGVGVVEAPRGILFHEYRIKEGVITNANCVIPTGQNLANIEEDMRALVPTILDKPKEEITLLLEMLVRAYDPCISCSVHMLKVDFI
;
A
#
# COMPACT_ATOMS: atom_id res chain seq x y z
N MET A 1 14.27 -8.57 -18.81
CA MET A 1 14.31 -7.13 -18.48
C MET A 1 15.66 -6.80 -17.87
N LYS A 2 16.23 -5.62 -18.15
CA LYS A 2 17.41 -5.12 -17.43
C LYS A 2 16.93 -4.03 -16.47
N PHE A 3 17.09 -4.26 -15.16
CA PHE A 3 16.82 -3.26 -14.13
C PHE A 3 18.12 -2.57 -13.74
N PRO A 4 18.09 -1.26 -13.41
CA PRO A 4 19.26 -0.60 -12.84
C PRO A 4 19.71 -1.31 -11.55
N ALA A 5 21.03 -1.39 -11.35
CA ALA A 5 21.62 -2.00 -10.17
C ALA A 5 21.68 -0.96 -9.05
N PHE A 6 20.78 -1.08 -8.08
CA PHE A 6 20.73 -0.25 -6.89
C PHE A 6 19.99 -1.01 -5.81
N GLU A 7 20.51 -1.02 -4.59
CA GLU A 7 19.84 -1.65 -3.46
C GLU A 7 19.90 -0.73 -2.25
N ARG A 8 18.77 -0.56 -1.57
CA ARG A 8 18.70 0.11 -0.27
C ARG A 8 17.70 -0.60 0.61
N LYS A 9 18.19 -1.20 1.69
CA LYS A 9 17.31 -1.82 2.70
C LYS A 9 16.48 -0.74 3.38
N THR A 10 15.17 -0.93 3.39
CA THR A 10 14.18 -0.07 4.06
C THR A 10 13.16 -0.93 4.82
N ASP A 11 12.25 -0.30 5.55
CA ASP A 11 11.09 -0.99 6.13
C ASP A 11 10.01 -1.17 5.06
N TYR A 12 9.36 -2.33 5.04
CA TYR A 12 8.28 -2.67 4.12
C TYR A 12 6.98 -2.84 4.90
N VAL A 13 5.99 -1.99 4.59
CA VAL A 13 4.69 -1.98 5.28
C VAL A 13 3.60 -2.46 4.33
N CYS A 14 2.79 -3.41 4.80
CA CYS A 14 1.63 -3.93 4.07
C CYS A 14 0.55 -4.49 4.99
N LEU A 15 -0.57 -4.93 4.44
CA LEU A 15 -1.54 -5.78 5.14
C LEU A 15 -1.00 -7.20 5.30
N TYR A 16 -1.41 -7.83 6.39
CA TYR A 16 -1.13 -9.22 6.71
C TYR A 16 -2.43 -9.96 7.02
N ASP A 17 -2.57 -11.12 6.39
CA ASP A 17 -3.57 -12.13 6.72
C ASP A 17 -2.87 -13.48 6.87
N PRO A 18 -3.21 -14.28 7.90
CA PRO A 18 -2.57 -15.56 8.12
C PRO A 18 -2.83 -16.58 7.01
N ASP A 19 -3.95 -16.48 6.31
CA ASP A 19 -4.44 -17.52 5.41
C ASP A 19 -4.16 -17.21 3.93
N GLU A 20 -4.04 -15.93 3.55
CA GLU A 20 -3.84 -15.56 2.15
C GLU A 20 -2.90 -14.36 1.91
N TYR A 21 -2.46 -14.23 0.65
CA TYR A 21 -1.85 -12.99 0.16
C TYR A 21 -2.95 -11.94 0.00
N THR A 22 -3.21 -11.20 1.07
CA THR A 22 -4.39 -10.34 1.21
C THR A 22 -4.26 -8.99 0.52
N PHE A 23 -5.41 -8.45 0.09
CA PHE A 23 -5.54 -7.06 -0.34
C PHE A 23 -6.62 -6.27 0.41
N THR A 24 -7.55 -6.93 1.10
CA THR A 24 -8.79 -6.28 1.58
C THR A 24 -8.99 -6.40 3.09
N GLN A 25 -8.34 -7.36 3.74
CA GLN A 25 -8.54 -7.67 5.15
C GLN A 25 -7.22 -7.99 5.85
N GLY A 26 -7.21 -7.85 7.17
CA GLY A 26 -6.05 -8.22 7.99
C GLY A 26 -5.55 -7.13 8.94
N THR A 27 -4.33 -7.32 9.42
CA THR A 27 -3.61 -6.38 10.29
C THR A 27 -2.51 -5.64 9.51
N VAL A 28 -2.03 -4.52 10.05
CA VAL A 28 -0.92 -3.78 9.46
C VAL A 28 0.37 -4.47 9.88
N PHE A 29 1.22 -4.83 8.92
CA PHE A 29 2.50 -5.47 9.16
C PHE A 29 3.65 -4.58 8.68
N SER A 30 4.73 -4.55 9.45
CA SER A 30 5.99 -3.89 9.12
C SER A 30 7.11 -4.91 9.24
N SER A 31 7.99 -4.97 8.24
CA SER A 31 9.15 -5.85 8.24
C SER A 31 10.11 -5.62 9.42
N GLU A 32 10.07 -4.43 10.04
CA GLU A 32 10.92 -4.10 11.19
C GLU A 32 10.20 -4.13 12.53
N THR A 33 8.90 -3.82 12.55
CA THR A 33 8.14 -3.64 13.81
C THR A 33 6.98 -4.61 13.98
N GLY A 34 6.85 -5.61 13.10
CA GLY A 34 5.85 -6.67 13.17
C GLY A 34 4.42 -6.17 12.99
N GLU A 35 3.46 -6.91 13.52
CA GLU A 35 2.03 -6.62 13.36
C GLU A 35 1.54 -5.46 14.24
N THR A 36 0.48 -4.78 13.78
CA THR A 36 -0.26 -3.75 14.50
C THR A 36 -1.71 -3.77 14.02
N LYS A 37 -2.66 -3.64 14.95
CA LYS A 37 -4.08 -3.56 14.60
C LYS A 37 -4.33 -2.33 13.74
N HIS A 38 -5.23 -2.42 12.77
CA HIS A 38 -5.58 -1.31 11.88
C HIS A 38 -5.99 -0.03 12.64
N ARG A 39 -6.67 -0.16 13.79
CA ARG A 39 -7.05 0.99 14.64
C ARG A 39 -5.86 1.72 15.23
N ASP A 40 -4.74 1.04 15.38
CA ASP A 40 -3.51 1.54 16.02
C ASP A 40 -2.45 1.91 14.96
N TYR A 41 -2.83 2.08 13.69
CA TYR A 41 -1.89 2.32 12.58
C TYR A 41 -0.96 3.52 12.82
N LYS A 42 -1.41 4.55 13.55
CA LYS A 42 -0.61 5.73 13.91
C LYS A 42 0.64 5.40 14.75
N ASN A 43 0.70 4.22 15.38
CA ASN A 43 1.91 3.75 16.04
C ASN A 43 3.03 3.45 15.02
N LYS A 44 2.67 3.12 13.77
CA LYS A 44 3.60 2.84 12.68
C LYS A 44 3.66 3.95 11.63
N VAL A 45 2.65 4.81 11.55
CA VAL A 45 2.47 5.78 10.45
C VAL A 45 2.46 7.19 11.03
N LYS A 46 3.49 7.96 10.73
CA LYS A 46 3.61 9.37 11.14
C LYS A 46 3.67 10.28 9.92
N GLU A 47 2.67 11.15 9.77
CA GLU A 47 2.61 12.14 8.71
C GLU A 47 3.38 13.41 9.10
N GLU A 48 4.20 13.93 8.20
CA GLU A 48 4.98 15.17 8.36
C GLU A 48 4.76 16.10 7.17
N VAL A 49 4.74 17.41 7.42
CA VAL A 49 4.72 18.43 6.35
C VAL A 49 6.14 18.90 6.13
N VAL A 50 6.60 18.88 4.88
CA VAL A 50 7.93 19.37 4.49
C VAL A 50 7.80 20.58 3.57
N MET A 51 8.75 21.50 3.64
CA MET A 51 8.67 22.80 2.95
C MET A 51 8.74 22.69 1.42
N HIS A 52 9.37 21.64 0.90
CA HIS A 52 9.65 21.47 -0.53
C HIS A 52 8.62 20.57 -1.26
N SER A 53 7.55 20.15 -0.59
CA SER A 53 6.50 19.28 -1.16
C SER A 53 5.12 19.83 -0.83
N THR A 54 4.20 19.72 -1.80
CA THR A 54 2.77 20.01 -1.59
C THR A 54 2.01 18.84 -0.98
N SER A 55 2.62 17.65 -0.94
CA SER A 55 2.09 16.46 -0.28
C SER A 55 2.81 16.24 1.05
N LYS A 56 2.10 15.65 2.01
CA LYS A 56 2.69 15.18 3.27
C LYS A 56 3.64 14.02 2.99
N HIS A 57 4.71 13.97 3.75
CA HIS A 57 5.58 12.81 3.84
C HIS A 57 5.08 11.91 4.94
N VAL A 58 5.34 10.61 4.82
CA VAL A 58 5.01 9.66 5.88
C VAL A 58 6.24 8.86 6.24
N ARG A 59 6.45 8.70 7.54
CA ARG A 59 7.58 7.94 8.10
C ARG A 59 7.08 6.88 9.07
N GLY A 60 7.91 5.84 9.18
CA GLY A 60 7.80 4.84 10.21
C GLY A 60 8.32 5.36 11.54
N PRO A 61 8.30 4.53 12.60
CA PRO A 61 8.82 4.92 13.91
C PRO A 61 10.28 5.36 13.89
N PHE A 62 11.10 4.76 13.01
CA PHE A 62 12.55 4.97 12.96
C PHE A 62 13.05 5.61 11.65
N LYS A 63 12.42 5.30 10.52
CA LYS A 63 12.84 5.73 9.19
C LYS A 63 11.67 5.69 8.19
N PRO A 64 11.82 6.25 6.98
CA PRO A 64 10.85 6.07 5.92
C PRO A 64 10.69 4.59 5.58
N TYR A 65 9.51 4.24 5.08
CA TYR A 65 9.18 2.88 4.69
C TYR A 65 8.63 2.86 3.26
N MET A 66 8.67 1.69 2.66
CA MET A 66 8.11 1.41 1.34
C MET A 66 6.78 0.68 1.48
N VAL A 67 5.82 1.07 0.65
CA VAL A 67 4.55 0.37 0.44
C VAL A 67 4.38 0.00 -1.03
N GLY A 68 3.52 -0.97 -1.31
CA GLY A 68 3.22 -1.43 -2.67
C GLY A 68 3.63 -2.87 -2.92
N ALA A 69 3.67 -3.27 -4.20
CA ALA A 69 3.86 -4.66 -4.60
C ALA A 69 5.14 -5.28 -4.06
N LEU A 70 6.25 -4.55 -4.05
CA LEU A 70 7.52 -5.05 -3.51
C LEU A 70 7.47 -5.26 -2.00
N ALA A 71 6.73 -4.41 -1.27
CA ALA A 71 6.55 -4.56 0.17
C ALA A 71 5.75 -5.81 0.51
N ARG A 72 4.63 -6.02 -0.17
CA ARG A 72 3.80 -7.22 -0.03
C ARG A 72 4.57 -8.48 -0.42
N PHE A 73 5.30 -8.44 -1.53
CA PHE A 73 6.13 -9.56 -1.98
C PHE A 73 7.25 -9.90 -0.99
N ASN A 74 7.97 -8.90 -0.49
CA ASN A 74 9.05 -9.12 0.48
C ASN A 74 8.54 -9.74 1.78
N ASN A 75 7.37 -9.30 2.25
CA ASN A 75 6.82 -9.77 3.52
C ASN A 75 6.14 -11.15 3.40
N PHE A 76 5.43 -11.41 2.30
CA PHE A 76 4.51 -12.56 2.21
C PHE A 76 4.53 -13.32 0.87
N SER A 77 5.66 -13.34 0.15
CA SER A 77 5.80 -14.10 -1.10
C SER A 77 5.55 -15.61 -0.96
N ASP A 78 5.67 -16.17 0.25
CA ASP A 78 5.32 -17.55 0.58
C ASP A 78 3.81 -17.83 0.41
N LYS A 79 2.96 -16.81 0.56
CA LYS A 79 1.49 -16.90 0.40
C LYS A 79 1.01 -16.73 -1.04
N LEU A 80 1.93 -16.50 -1.99
CA LEU A 80 1.56 -16.41 -3.40
C LEU A 80 0.98 -17.74 -3.92
N MET A 81 -0.02 -17.61 -4.78
CA MET A 81 -0.58 -18.72 -5.54
C MET A 81 0.48 -19.33 -6.50
N PRO A 82 0.32 -20.62 -6.88
CA PRO A 82 1.33 -21.36 -7.65
C PRO A 82 1.83 -20.68 -8.94
N GLU A 83 0.94 -20.12 -9.77
CA GLU A 83 1.37 -19.48 -11.03
C GLU A 83 2.10 -18.17 -10.76
N ALA A 84 1.71 -17.42 -9.72
CA ALA A 84 2.44 -16.23 -9.29
C ALA A 84 3.85 -16.56 -8.80
N LYS A 85 4.04 -17.66 -8.07
CA LYS A 85 5.38 -18.14 -7.67
C LYS A 85 6.25 -18.48 -8.88
N LYS A 86 5.68 -19.13 -9.91
CA LYS A 86 6.39 -19.40 -11.17
C LYS A 86 6.74 -18.11 -11.91
N ALA A 87 5.85 -17.12 -11.91
CA ALA A 87 6.13 -15.80 -12.50
C ALA A 87 7.30 -15.11 -11.78
N ALA A 88 7.34 -15.14 -10.45
CA ALA A 88 8.44 -14.59 -9.65
C ALA A 88 9.79 -15.25 -10.02
N GLN A 89 9.82 -16.59 -10.14
CA GLN A 89 11.02 -17.32 -10.57
C GLN A 89 11.47 -16.91 -11.98
N LYS A 90 10.55 -16.81 -12.95
CA LYS A 90 10.86 -16.39 -14.33
C LYS A 90 11.41 -14.96 -14.41
N LEU A 91 10.96 -14.09 -13.52
CA LEU A 91 11.40 -12.69 -13.43
C LEU A 91 12.67 -12.51 -12.59
N GLY A 92 13.17 -13.57 -11.93
CA GLY A 92 14.31 -13.49 -11.02
C GLY A 92 14.01 -12.71 -9.75
N LEU A 93 12.73 -12.58 -9.36
CA LEU A 93 12.31 -11.87 -8.16
C LEU A 93 12.34 -12.84 -6.96
N VAL A 94 13.25 -12.57 -6.02
CA VAL A 94 13.48 -13.39 -4.81
C VAL A 94 13.36 -12.49 -3.58
N ALA A 95 12.62 -12.92 -2.56
CA ALA A 95 12.47 -12.19 -1.31
C ALA A 95 13.59 -12.56 -0.30
N PRO A 96 14.10 -11.59 0.48
CA PRO A 96 13.85 -10.16 0.37
C PRO A 96 14.61 -9.55 -0.82
N ASN A 97 13.98 -8.60 -1.53
CA ASN A 97 14.58 -7.82 -2.60
C ASN A 97 14.64 -6.34 -2.21
N TYR A 98 15.85 -5.78 -2.17
CA TYR A 98 16.09 -4.39 -1.76
C TYR A 98 16.29 -3.43 -2.95
N ASN A 99 16.08 -3.90 -4.17
CA ASN A 99 16.16 -3.06 -5.37
C ASN A 99 14.78 -2.44 -5.66
N PRO A 100 14.59 -1.12 -5.48
CA PRO A 100 13.28 -0.49 -5.68
C PRO A 100 12.79 -0.57 -7.13
N TYR A 101 13.68 -0.73 -8.11
CA TYR A 101 13.30 -0.93 -9.52
C TYR A 101 12.57 -2.26 -9.74
N MET A 102 12.72 -3.24 -8.83
CA MET A 102 12.05 -4.54 -8.91
C MET A 102 10.57 -4.50 -8.51
N ILE A 103 10.05 -3.36 -8.04
CA ILE A 103 8.62 -3.19 -7.79
C ILE A 103 7.77 -3.46 -9.05
N SER A 104 8.24 -3.12 -10.25
CA SER A 104 7.52 -3.41 -11.49
C SER A 104 7.47 -4.92 -11.77
N ALA A 105 8.52 -5.67 -11.42
CA ALA A 105 8.48 -7.13 -11.48
C ALA A 105 7.49 -7.69 -10.45
N ALA A 106 7.47 -7.14 -9.23
CA ALA A 106 6.49 -7.52 -8.20
C ALA A 106 5.04 -7.24 -8.64
N GLN A 107 4.77 -6.10 -9.31
CA GLN A 107 3.45 -5.79 -9.86
C GLN A 107 2.99 -6.80 -10.93
N ILE A 108 3.92 -7.31 -11.76
CA ILE A 108 3.61 -8.38 -12.72
C ILE A 108 3.27 -9.68 -11.98
N VAL A 109 4.05 -10.05 -10.96
CA VAL A 109 3.77 -11.22 -10.11
C VAL A 109 2.40 -11.12 -9.45
N GLU A 110 2.05 -9.95 -8.92
CA GLU A 110 0.73 -9.70 -8.32
C GLU A 110 -0.40 -9.73 -9.35
N SER A 111 -0.15 -9.27 -10.58
CA SER A 111 -1.13 -9.37 -11.65
C SER A 111 -1.47 -10.84 -11.96
N VAL A 112 -0.45 -11.71 -12.01
CA VAL A 112 -0.65 -13.16 -12.16
C VAL A 112 -1.39 -13.73 -10.94
N HIS A 113 -0.99 -13.34 -9.72
CA HIS A 113 -1.67 -13.75 -8.48
C HIS A 113 -3.17 -13.41 -8.52
N ASN A 114 -3.50 -12.17 -8.89
CA ASN A 114 -4.87 -11.67 -8.89
C ASN A 114 -5.73 -12.38 -9.95
N ILE A 115 -5.17 -12.70 -11.12
CA ILE A 115 -5.86 -13.48 -12.15
C ILE A 115 -6.15 -14.89 -11.64
N GLU A 116 -5.16 -15.54 -11.02
CA GLU A 116 -5.32 -16.89 -10.46
C GLU A 116 -6.34 -16.92 -9.32
N ARG A 117 -6.27 -15.95 -8.41
CA ARG A 117 -7.23 -15.76 -7.31
C ARG A 117 -8.64 -15.49 -7.83
N MET A 118 -8.79 -14.69 -8.88
CA MET A 118 -10.07 -14.39 -9.52
C MET A 118 -10.72 -15.65 -10.09
N ILE A 119 -9.96 -16.49 -10.80
CA ILE A 119 -10.45 -17.78 -11.31
C ILE A 119 -10.93 -18.67 -10.16
N TYR A 120 -10.13 -18.80 -9.11
CA TYR A 120 -10.52 -19.57 -7.93
C TYR A 120 -11.81 -19.04 -7.28
N ILE A 121 -11.96 -17.72 -7.14
CA ILE A 121 -13.18 -17.11 -6.60
C ILE A 121 -14.39 -17.44 -7.49
N PHE A 122 -14.24 -17.33 -8.81
CA PHE A 122 -15.33 -17.67 -9.73
C PHE A 122 -15.73 -19.14 -9.63
N GLU A 123 -14.77 -20.06 -9.59
CA GLU A 123 -15.05 -21.48 -9.42
C GLU A 123 -15.77 -21.77 -8.10
N GLU A 124 -15.33 -21.13 -7.01
CA GLU A 124 -15.97 -21.30 -5.70
C GLU A 124 -17.39 -20.73 -5.68
N LEU A 125 -17.63 -19.56 -6.30
CA LEU A 125 -18.96 -18.98 -6.44
C LEU A 125 -19.87 -19.87 -7.30
N LEU A 126 -19.36 -20.41 -8.41
CA LEU A 126 -20.11 -21.34 -9.27
C LEU A 126 -20.43 -22.65 -8.54
N ARG A 127 -19.48 -23.20 -7.77
CA ARG A 127 -19.66 -24.43 -6.98
C ARG A 127 -20.68 -24.24 -5.87
N ARG A 128 -20.63 -23.13 -5.14
CA ARG A 128 -21.61 -22.78 -4.09
C ARG A 128 -23.01 -22.59 -4.66
N GLY A 129 -23.11 -22.25 -5.94
CA GLY A 129 -24.38 -21.96 -6.63
C GLY A 129 -24.94 -20.60 -6.24
N LEU A 130 -25.93 -20.15 -7.02
CA LEU A 130 -26.66 -18.93 -6.70
C LEU A 130 -27.66 -19.22 -5.58
N LYS A 131 -27.53 -18.49 -4.48
CA LYS A 131 -28.55 -18.45 -3.43
C LYS A 131 -29.35 -17.18 -3.59
N ASP A 132 -30.66 -17.28 -3.49
CA ASP A 132 -31.52 -16.11 -3.44
C ASP A 132 -31.23 -15.31 -2.16
N GLU A 133 -30.67 -14.12 -2.32
CA GLU A 133 -30.36 -13.17 -1.24
C GLU A 133 -31.48 -12.13 -1.06
N THR A 134 -32.68 -12.37 -1.61
CA THR A 134 -33.85 -11.51 -1.44
C THR A 134 -34.36 -11.56 0.01
N ARG A 135 -33.63 -10.84 0.87
CA ARG A 135 -33.99 -10.26 2.18
C ARG A 135 -34.64 -11.20 3.22
N GLU A 136 -33.81 -11.97 3.89
CA GLU A 136 -33.56 -11.62 5.29
C GLU A 136 -32.28 -10.80 5.30
N ARG A 137 -32.38 -9.47 5.38
CA ARG A 137 -31.23 -8.63 5.75
C ARG A 137 -30.91 -8.97 7.21
N GLN A 138 -30.30 -10.12 7.46
CA GLN A 138 -29.45 -10.26 8.62
C GLN A 138 -28.37 -9.21 8.42
N THR A 139 -28.46 -8.17 9.23
CA THR A 139 -27.49 -7.10 9.31
C THR A 139 -26.11 -7.74 9.38
N LEU A 140 -25.35 -7.69 8.28
CA LEU A 140 -23.96 -8.13 8.23
C LEU A 140 -23.28 -7.62 9.50
N ALA A 141 -22.94 -8.53 10.42
CA ALA A 141 -22.29 -8.27 11.70
C ALA A 141 -22.70 -6.94 12.39
N GLY A 142 -23.90 -6.87 12.96
CA GLY A 142 -24.25 -5.74 13.85
C GLY A 142 -24.49 -4.40 13.15
N TRP A 143 -24.82 -4.40 11.86
CA TRP A 143 -25.33 -3.23 11.14
C TRP A 143 -26.62 -2.68 11.79
N THR A 144 -26.46 -1.74 12.71
CA THR A 144 -27.57 -1.00 13.33
C THR A 144 -27.78 0.31 12.58
N THR A 145 -29.03 0.67 12.29
CA THR A 145 -29.38 2.02 11.82
C THR A 145 -29.20 3.06 12.91
N LYS A 146 -29.14 2.64 14.18
CA LYS A 146 -28.75 3.50 15.30
C LYS A 146 -27.23 3.57 15.34
N LEU A 147 -26.70 4.74 15.00
CA LEU A 147 -25.30 5.05 15.26
C LEU A 147 -24.99 4.82 16.74
N PRO A 148 -23.79 4.31 17.09
CA PRO A 148 -23.30 4.31 18.46
C PRO A 148 -23.43 5.71 19.08
N GLU A 149 -23.36 5.81 20.41
CA GLU A 149 -23.18 7.12 21.08
C GLU A 149 -22.13 7.95 20.35
N ALA A 150 -22.36 9.25 20.18
CA ALA A 150 -21.54 10.12 19.33
C ALA A 150 -20.02 10.03 19.64
N GLU A 151 -19.67 9.78 20.89
CA GLU A 151 -18.28 9.63 21.35
C GLU A 151 -17.59 8.33 20.88
N LYS A 152 -18.37 7.33 20.46
CA LYS A 152 -17.90 6.01 19.97
C LYS A 152 -17.97 5.88 18.45
N CYS A 153 -18.40 6.92 17.73
CA CYS A 153 -18.53 6.94 16.29
C CYS A 153 -17.17 7.25 15.59
N TRP A 154 -16.19 6.37 15.78
CA TRP A 154 -14.87 6.45 15.14
C TRP A 154 -14.48 5.10 14.52
N GLY A 155 -13.98 5.12 13.29
CA GLY A 155 -13.58 3.93 12.55
C GLY A 155 -12.35 4.15 11.69
N VAL A 156 -11.56 3.07 11.54
CA VAL A 156 -10.41 3.01 10.62
C VAL A 156 -10.62 1.85 9.68
N GLY A 157 -10.65 2.12 8.38
CA GLY A 157 -10.59 1.14 7.30
C GLY A 157 -9.20 1.09 6.71
N VAL A 158 -8.72 -0.11 6.42
CA VAL A 158 -7.39 -0.33 5.82
C VAL A 158 -7.52 -1.38 4.73
N VAL A 159 -6.96 -1.07 3.56
CA VAL A 159 -6.91 -1.96 2.39
C VAL A 159 -5.57 -1.79 1.69
N GLU A 160 -5.17 -2.76 0.88
CA GLU A 160 -4.07 -2.62 -0.07
C GLU A 160 -4.62 -2.09 -1.39
N ALA A 161 -4.31 -0.83 -1.69
CA ALA A 161 -4.41 -0.35 -3.04
C ALA A 161 -3.25 -0.91 -3.88
N PRO A 162 -3.32 -0.87 -5.23
CA PRO A 162 -2.24 -1.36 -6.08
C PRO A 162 -0.87 -0.75 -5.73
N ARG A 163 -0.85 0.53 -5.36
CA ARG A 163 0.33 1.31 -4.98
C ARG A 163 0.80 1.13 -3.54
N GLY A 164 0.04 0.41 -2.71
CA GLY A 164 0.37 0.12 -1.31
C GLY A 164 -0.81 0.26 -0.36
N ILE A 165 -0.52 0.09 0.92
CA ILE A 165 -1.52 0.15 1.99
C ILE A 165 -2.15 1.54 2.08
N LEU A 166 -3.47 1.57 2.23
CA LEU A 166 -4.32 2.76 2.25
C LEU A 166 -5.09 2.79 3.57
N PHE A 167 -4.99 3.91 4.29
CA PHE A 167 -5.69 4.12 5.56
C PHE A 167 -6.77 5.18 5.39
N HIS A 168 -7.98 4.86 5.84
CA HIS A 168 -9.10 5.79 5.93
C HIS A 168 -9.60 5.82 7.37
N GLU A 169 -9.54 6.97 8.01
CA GLU A 169 -10.02 7.18 9.37
C GLU A 169 -11.11 8.25 9.37
N TYR A 170 -12.24 7.96 10.01
CA TYR A 170 -13.36 8.89 10.12
C TYR A 170 -13.87 8.99 11.55
N ARG A 171 -14.28 10.20 11.94
CA ARG A 171 -15.10 10.47 13.13
C ARG A 171 -16.44 11.00 12.69
N ILE A 172 -17.51 10.44 13.22
CA ILE A 172 -18.89 10.82 12.90
C ILE A 172 -19.55 11.34 14.18
N LYS A 173 -20.30 12.44 14.08
CA LYS A 173 -21.14 12.96 15.15
C LYS A 173 -22.49 13.30 14.55
N GLU A 174 -23.58 12.81 15.15
CA GLU A 174 -24.96 13.11 14.71
C GLU A 174 -25.19 12.81 13.21
N GLY A 175 -24.55 11.76 12.68
CA GLY A 175 -24.65 11.37 11.28
C GLY A 175 -23.77 12.17 10.31
N VAL A 176 -22.96 13.11 10.80
CA VAL A 176 -22.06 13.95 9.98
C VAL A 176 -20.60 13.59 10.26
N ILE A 177 -19.76 13.55 9.22
CA ILE A 177 -18.31 13.38 9.36
C ILE A 177 -17.72 14.67 9.96
N THR A 178 -17.14 14.57 11.15
CA THR A 178 -16.48 15.69 11.85
C THR A 178 -14.97 15.70 11.69
N ASN A 179 -14.38 14.55 11.36
CA ASN A 179 -12.95 14.44 11.07
C ASN A 179 -12.74 13.31 10.04
N ALA A 180 -11.83 13.53 9.11
CA ALA A 180 -11.39 12.55 8.13
C ALA A 180 -9.86 12.63 8.01
N ASN A 181 -9.19 11.49 8.12
CA ASN A 181 -7.78 11.36 7.79
C ASN A 181 -7.58 10.23 6.77
N CYS A 182 -6.96 10.55 5.64
CA CYS A 182 -6.67 9.58 4.60
C CYS A 182 -5.16 9.54 4.38
N VAL A 183 -4.52 8.44 4.78
CA VAL A 183 -3.09 8.21 4.53
C VAL A 183 -2.96 7.30 3.33
N ILE A 184 -2.60 7.91 2.21
CA ILE A 184 -2.63 7.29 0.89
C ILE A 184 -1.26 6.76 0.47
N PRO A 185 -1.17 5.75 -0.42
CA PRO A 185 0.10 5.08 -0.71
C PRO A 185 1.18 5.96 -1.33
N THR A 186 0.82 6.85 -2.28
CA THR A 186 1.80 7.72 -2.93
C THR A 186 2.50 8.62 -1.92
N GLY A 187 1.75 9.26 -1.01
CA GLY A 187 2.32 10.13 0.03
C GLY A 187 3.22 9.36 1.00
N GLN A 188 2.92 8.08 1.24
CA GLN A 188 3.75 7.21 2.06
C GLN A 188 5.11 6.91 1.44
N ASN A 189 5.16 6.71 0.12
CA ASN A 189 6.41 6.42 -0.57
C ASN A 189 7.30 7.65 -0.78
N LEU A 190 6.81 8.90 -0.67
CA LEU A 190 7.59 10.12 -0.97
C LEU A 190 8.88 10.21 -0.14
N ALA A 191 8.78 10.01 1.17
CA ALA A 191 9.95 10.06 2.05
C ALA A 191 10.96 8.97 1.69
N ASN A 192 10.50 7.78 1.30
CA ASN A 192 11.36 6.67 0.93
C ASN A 192 12.01 6.85 -0.44
N ILE A 193 11.30 7.45 -1.41
CA ILE A 193 11.84 7.84 -2.71
C ILE A 193 12.97 8.86 -2.53
N GLU A 194 12.80 9.85 -1.65
CA GLU A 194 13.86 10.82 -1.37
C GLU A 194 15.10 10.17 -0.75
N GLU A 195 14.93 9.23 0.17
CA GLU A 195 16.06 8.47 0.74
C GLU A 195 16.75 7.59 -0.32
N ASP A 196 15.99 6.97 -1.22
CA ASP A 196 16.56 6.24 -2.37
C ASP A 196 17.37 7.18 -3.27
N MET A 197 16.86 8.37 -3.58
CA MET A 197 17.59 9.36 -4.37
C MET A 197 18.87 9.80 -3.68
N ARG A 198 18.81 10.11 -2.37
CA ARG A 198 19.99 10.50 -1.58
C ARG A 198 21.06 9.42 -1.58
N ALA A 199 20.66 8.15 -1.57
CA ALA A 199 21.59 7.02 -1.61
C ALA A 199 22.09 6.69 -3.04
N LEU A 200 21.25 6.87 -4.06
CA LEU A 200 21.58 6.56 -5.45
C LEU A 200 22.48 7.63 -6.08
N VAL A 201 22.19 8.92 -5.88
CA VAL A 201 22.92 10.02 -6.56
C VAL A 201 24.44 9.90 -6.40
N PRO A 202 25.02 9.67 -5.21
CA PRO A 202 26.46 9.53 -5.04
C PRO A 202 27.10 8.40 -5.88
N THR A 203 26.34 7.34 -6.21
CA THR A 203 26.86 6.19 -6.97
C THR A 203 26.79 6.39 -8.49
N ILE A 204 26.25 7.52 -8.95
CA ILE A 204 26.03 7.83 -10.37
C ILE A 204 26.57 9.21 -10.78
N LEU A 205 27.28 9.92 -9.89
CA LEU A 205 27.78 11.28 -10.14
C LEU A 205 28.79 11.37 -11.29
N ASP A 206 29.47 10.28 -11.62
CA ASP A 206 30.44 10.16 -12.71
C ASP A 206 29.77 10.00 -14.09
N LYS A 207 28.45 9.78 -14.14
CA LYS A 207 27.70 9.57 -15.38
C LYS A 207 27.27 10.89 -16.04
N PRO A 208 27.01 10.89 -17.36
CA PRO A 208 26.43 12.05 -18.03
C PRO A 208 25.09 12.47 -17.41
N LYS A 209 24.78 13.77 -17.47
CA LYS A 209 23.56 14.36 -16.91
C LYS A 209 22.29 13.64 -17.38
N GLU A 210 22.24 13.27 -18.65
CA GLU A 210 21.10 12.59 -19.27
C GLU A 210 20.89 11.20 -18.66
N GLU A 211 21.98 10.47 -18.36
CA GLU A 211 21.91 9.16 -17.73
C GLU A 211 21.48 9.27 -16.26
N ILE A 212 22.01 10.25 -15.53
CA ILE A 212 21.59 10.54 -14.14
C ILE A 212 20.09 10.87 -14.11
N THR A 213 19.64 11.74 -15.01
CA THR A 213 18.23 12.15 -15.12
C THR A 213 17.35 10.93 -15.39
N LEU A 214 17.72 10.09 -16.37
CA LEU A 214 16.97 8.89 -16.69
C LEU A 214 16.86 7.93 -15.50
N LEU A 215 17.96 7.69 -14.77
CA LEU A 215 17.97 6.79 -13.62
C LEU A 215 17.08 7.28 -12.47
N LEU A 216 17.10 8.58 -12.19
CA LEU A 216 16.26 9.20 -11.15
C LEU A 216 14.78 9.20 -11.56
N GLU A 217 14.47 9.48 -12.83
CA GLU A 217 13.09 9.39 -13.29
C GLU A 217 12.57 7.96 -13.31
N MET A 218 13.40 6.98 -13.70
CA MET A 218 13.07 5.56 -13.60
C MET A 218 12.79 5.15 -12.16
N LEU A 219 13.56 5.68 -11.20
CA LEU A 219 13.37 5.40 -9.78
C LEU A 219 12.00 5.91 -9.32
N VAL A 220 11.66 7.17 -9.63
CA VAL A 220 10.34 7.74 -9.30
C VAL A 220 9.22 6.93 -9.92
N ARG A 221 9.33 6.60 -11.22
CA ARG A 221 8.30 5.84 -11.95
C ARG A 221 8.16 4.40 -11.45
N ALA A 222 9.22 3.79 -10.94
CA ALA A 222 9.16 2.44 -10.37
C ALA A 222 8.08 2.39 -9.26
N TYR A 223 8.04 3.39 -8.37
CA TYR A 223 7.05 3.48 -7.29
C TYR A 223 5.60 3.69 -7.76
N ASP A 224 5.34 3.81 -9.07
CA ASP A 224 4.02 4.11 -9.66
C ASP A 224 3.29 5.25 -8.92
N PRO A 225 3.88 6.46 -8.83
CA PRO A 225 3.31 7.54 -8.05
C PRO A 225 2.05 8.08 -8.72
N CYS A 226 0.90 7.96 -8.05
CA CYS A 226 -0.31 8.68 -8.43
C CYS A 226 -0.26 10.09 -7.83
N ILE A 227 0.20 11.07 -8.61
CA ILE A 227 0.33 12.47 -8.17
C ILE A 227 -1.04 13.07 -7.81
N SER A 228 -2.09 12.79 -8.59
CA SER A 228 -3.45 13.25 -8.29
C SER A 228 -4.03 12.63 -7.01
N CYS A 229 -3.58 11.43 -6.64
CA CYS A 229 -3.95 10.82 -5.38
C CYS A 229 -3.22 11.54 -4.23
N SER A 230 -1.92 11.85 -4.40
CA SER A 230 -1.00 12.35 -3.37
C SER A 230 -1.38 13.64 -2.64
N VAL A 231 -2.27 14.44 -3.23
CA VAL A 231 -2.70 15.73 -2.68
C VAL A 231 -4.21 15.88 -2.80
N HIS A 232 -4.84 16.38 -1.72
CA HIS A 232 -6.23 16.80 -1.73
C HIS A 232 -6.24 18.32 -1.62
N MET A 233 -6.76 19.01 -2.62
CA MET A 233 -6.87 20.47 -2.63
C MET A 233 -8.34 20.86 -2.45
N LEU A 234 -8.63 21.69 -1.45
CA LEU A 234 -9.94 22.31 -1.29
C LEU A 234 -9.77 23.83 -1.42
N LYS A 235 -10.52 24.44 -2.34
CA LYS A 235 -10.68 25.89 -2.39
C LYS A 235 -11.86 26.25 -1.48
N VAL A 236 -11.59 27.01 -0.42
CA VAL A 236 -12.62 27.51 0.50
C VAL A 236 -12.85 28.99 0.19
N ASP A 237 -14.05 29.30 -0.29
CA ASP A 237 -14.52 30.68 -0.39
C ASP A 237 -15.28 30.98 0.91
N PHE A 238 -14.75 31.88 1.73
CA PHE A 238 -15.44 32.36 2.92
C PHE A 238 -16.52 33.36 2.48
N ILE A 239 -17.77 33.07 2.85
CA ILE A 239 -18.92 33.97 2.67
C ILE A 239 -19.01 34.87 3.90
#